data_AF-A0A927U7H7-F1
#
_entry.id   AF-A0A927U7H7-F1
#
_cell.length_a   1.000
_cell.length_b   1.000
_cell.length_c   1.000
_cell.angle_alpha   90.00
_cell.angle_beta   90.00
_cell.angle_gamma   90.00
#
_symmetry.space_group_name_H-M   'P 1'
#
loop_
_entity.id
_entity.type
_entity.pdbx_description
1 polymer ?
#
loop_
_entity_poly.entity_id
_entity_poly.type
_entity_poly.pdbx_seq_one_letter_code
_entity_poly.pdbx_strand_id
1 'polypeptide(L)'
;MNNLAGAISNMIPITMFNRGKAGQIFEEVKKTGAKIIIKNNEPECILISPDDYVKLMDDVENAKLILMAADRLNTNYKTISEEDVLNSLDITIDELNSVEDVEIG
;
A
#
# COMPACT_ATOMS: atom_id res chain seq x y z
N MET A 1 0.59 -11.79 -19.26
CA MET A 1 1.57 -12.86 -19.56
C MET A 1 2.28 -13.23 -18.28
N ASN A 2 1.97 -14.37 -17.68
CA ASN A 2 2.63 -14.86 -16.47
C ASN A 2 4.07 -15.20 -16.82
N ASN A 3 5.01 -14.34 -16.43
CA ASN A 3 6.42 -14.62 -16.59
C ASN A 3 6.86 -15.63 -15.52
N LEU A 4 6.59 -16.91 -15.78
CA LEU A 4 6.98 -18.04 -14.93
C LEU A 4 8.50 -18.05 -14.69
N ALA A 5 9.29 -17.56 -15.67
CA ALA A 5 10.74 -17.41 -15.53
C ALA A 5 11.11 -16.32 -14.51
N GLY A 6 10.32 -15.25 -14.41
CA GLY A 6 10.47 -14.20 -13.39
C GLY A 6 10.16 -14.69 -11.96
N ALA A 7 9.17 -15.58 -11.82
CA ALA A 7 8.84 -16.20 -10.53
C ALA A 7 9.97 -17.14 -10.06
N ILE A 8 10.59 -17.89 -10.98
CA ILE A 8 11.72 -18.79 -10.69
C ILE A 8 13.00 -17.99 -10.41
N SER A 9 13.27 -16.89 -11.13
CA SER A 9 14.46 -16.06 -10.94
C SER A 9 14.50 -15.33 -9.60
N ASN A 10 13.37 -15.23 -8.91
CA ASN A 10 13.25 -14.56 -7.62
C ASN A 10 13.24 -15.51 -6.42
N MET A 11 13.41 -16.81 -6.63
CA MET A 11 13.46 -17.81 -5.55
C MET A 11 14.86 -17.94 -4.96
N ILE A 12 14.98 -17.87 -3.64
CA ILE A 12 16.22 -18.00 -2.90
C ILE A 12 16.07 -19.12 -1.87
N PRO A 13 16.87 -20.20 -1.96
CA PRO A 13 16.88 -21.24 -0.93
C PRO A 13 17.32 -20.68 0.42
N ILE A 14 16.61 -21.03 1.50
CA ILE A 14 16.92 -20.56 2.87
C ILE A 14 18.35 -20.89 3.31
N THR A 15 18.95 -21.93 2.73
CA THR A 15 20.35 -22.32 2.97
C THR A 15 21.36 -21.23 2.61
N MET A 16 21.01 -20.29 1.73
CA MET A 16 21.88 -19.16 1.38
C MET A 16 22.04 -18.19 2.55
N PHE A 17 21.01 -18.02 3.40
CA PHE A 17 21.12 -17.25 4.65
C PHE A 17 22.09 -17.91 5.62
N ASN A 18 21.96 -19.23 5.80
CA ASN A 18 22.81 -20.01 6.70
C ASN A 18 24.29 -20.02 6.27
N ARG A 19 24.57 -19.74 4.99
CA ARG A 19 25.94 -19.61 4.44
C ARG A 19 26.49 -18.18 4.49
N GLY A 20 25.85 -17.27 5.21
CA GLY A 20 26.31 -15.88 5.39
C GLY A 20 26.08 -14.98 4.18
N LYS A 21 25.23 -15.34 3.22
CA LYS A 21 24.96 -14.53 2.02
C LYS A 21 23.85 -13.50 2.19
N ALA A 22 23.43 -13.20 3.42
CA ALA A 22 22.32 -12.27 3.70
C ALA A 22 22.54 -10.89 3.07
N GLY A 23 23.76 -10.34 3.15
CA GLY A 23 24.07 -9.03 2.55
C GLY A 23 23.88 -8.98 1.03
N GLN A 24 24.29 -10.03 0.31
CA GLN A 24 24.08 -10.13 -1.15
C GLN A 24 22.59 -10.20 -1.49
N ILE A 25 21.83 -10.98 -0.71
CA ILE A 25 20.39 -11.14 -0.90
C ILE A 25 19.67 -9.80 -0.70
N PHE A 26 20.01 -9.03 0.33
CA PHE A 26 19.39 -7.72 0.56
C PHE A 26 19.72 -6.71 -0.54
N GLU A 27 20.95 -6.72 -1.06
CA GLU A 27 21.31 -5.88 -2.21
C GLU A 27 20.56 -6.28 -3.48
N GLU A 28 20.33 -7.58 -3.71
CA GLU A 28 19.48 -8.04 -4.81
C GLU A 28 18.02 -7.62 -4.63
N VAL A 29 17.47 -7.68 -3.41
CA VAL A 29 16.10 -7.22 -3.12
C VAL A 29 15.93 -5.74 -3.48
N LYS A 30 16.89 -4.89 -3.10
CA LYS A 30 16.86 -3.46 -3.45
C LYS A 30 16.93 -3.19 -4.96
N LYS A 31 17.67 -4.02 -5.72
CA LYS A 31 17.90 -3.80 -7.16
C LYS A 31 16.85 -4.42 -8.05
N THR A 32 16.35 -5.58 -7.67
CA THR A 32 15.51 -6.42 -8.53
C THR A 32 14.11 -6.66 -7.96
N GLY A 33 13.82 -6.09 -6.79
CA GLY A 33 12.53 -6.20 -6.11
C GLY A 33 12.40 -7.47 -5.28
N ALA A 34 11.16 -7.85 -5.00
CA ALA A 34 10.84 -8.90 -4.05
C ALA A 34 11.44 -10.28 -4.41
N LYS A 35 11.83 -11.03 -3.37
CA LYS A 35 12.39 -12.39 -3.46
C LYS A 35 11.56 -13.36 -2.63
N ILE A 36 11.40 -14.57 -3.13
CA ILE A 36 10.68 -15.65 -2.44
C ILE A 36 11.69 -16.57 -1.77
N ILE A 37 11.58 -16.78 -0.47
CA ILE A 37 12.43 -17.70 0.28
C ILE A 37 11.81 -19.09 0.26
N ILE A 38 12.60 -20.07 -0.17
CA ILE A 38 12.20 -21.47 -0.26
C ILE A 38 12.86 -22.28 0.84
N LYS A 39 12.09 -23.09 1.57
CA LYS A 39 12.56 -24.08 2.55
C LYS A 39 11.89 -25.41 2.25
N ASN A 40 12.68 -26.49 2.16
CA ASN A 40 12.18 -27.83 1.82
C ASN A 40 11.33 -27.88 0.52
N ASN A 41 11.72 -27.12 -0.49
CA ASN A 41 11.00 -26.95 -1.77
C ASN A 41 9.63 -26.25 -1.67
N GLU A 42 9.30 -25.67 -0.52
CA GLU A 42 8.07 -24.89 -0.32
C GLU A 42 8.38 -23.41 -0.08
N PRO A 43 7.55 -22.47 -0.59
CA PRO A 43 7.65 -21.05 -0.25
C PRO A 43 7.36 -20.81 1.23
N GLU A 44 8.35 -20.26 1.94
CA GLU A 44 8.24 -19.95 3.37
C GLU A 44 7.94 -18.47 3.60
N CYS A 45 8.55 -17.57 2.82
CA CYS A 45 8.51 -16.13 3.07
C CYS A 45 8.76 -15.33 1.79
N ILE A 46 8.31 -14.07 1.76
CA ILE A 46 8.67 -13.10 0.73
C ILE A 46 9.49 -11.99 1.39
N LEU A 47 10.65 -11.69 0.83
CA LEU A 47 11.47 -10.53 1.19
C LEU A 47 11.21 -9.41 0.22
N ILE A 48 10.99 -8.21 0.75
CA ILE A 48 10.73 -6.98 0.00
C ILE A 48 11.45 -5.82 0.70
N SER A 49 11.83 -4.80 -0.05
CA SER A 49 12.37 -3.59 0.55
C SER A 49 11.26 -2.84 1.32
N PRO A 50 11.60 -2.09 2.38
CA PRO A 50 10.60 -1.27 3.08
C PRO A 50 9.91 -0.27 2.15
N ASP A 51 10.65 0.36 1.23
CA ASP A 51 10.13 1.36 0.30
C ASP A 51 9.11 0.74 -0.66
N ASP A 52 9.40 -0.43 -1.21
CA ASP A 52 8.46 -1.15 -2.09
C ASP A 52 7.23 -1.62 -1.31
N TYR A 53 7.39 -2.01 -0.04
CA TYR A 53 6.25 -2.39 0.80
C TYR A 53 5.31 -1.20 1.05
N VAL A 54 5.84 -0.03 1.41
CA VAL A 54 5.03 1.19 1.61
C VAL A 54 4.28 1.54 0.33
N LYS A 55 4.97 1.56 -0.81
CA LYS A 55 4.35 1.84 -2.10
C LYS A 55 3.22 0.87 -2.44
N LEU A 56 3.40 -0.43 -2.19
CA LEU A 56 2.36 -1.42 -2.41
C LEU A 56 1.13 -1.16 -1.52
N MET A 57 1.34 -0.76 -0.27
CA MET A 57 0.23 -0.44 0.63
C MET A 57 -0.51 0.83 0.18
N ASP A 58 0.21 1.86 -0.25
CA ASP A 58 -0.38 3.08 -0.80
C ASP A 58 -1.20 2.78 -2.07
N ASP A 59 -0.67 1.94 -2.97
CA ASP A 59 -1.38 1.53 -4.19
C ASP A 59 -2.68 0.77 -3.86
N VAL A 60 -2.65 -0.09 -2.84
CA VAL A 60 -3.85 -0.82 -2.37
C VAL A 60 -4.88 0.13 -1.75
N GLU A 61 -4.45 1.11 -0.98
CA GLU A 61 -5.33 2.13 -0.42
C GLU A 61 -5.99 2.98 -1.52
N ASN A 62 -5.18 3.48 -2.46
CA ASN A 62 -5.65 4.24 -3.61
C ASN A 62 -6.66 3.43 -4.45
N ALA A 63 -6.41 2.14 -4.68
CA ALA A 63 -7.34 1.28 -5.39
C ALA A 63 -8.70 1.15 -4.67
N LYS A 64 -8.70 1.03 -3.33
CA LYS A 64 -9.93 1.03 -2.53
C LYS A 64 -10.67 2.36 -2.63
N LEU A 65 -9.96 3.49 -2.58
CA LEU A 65 -10.53 4.82 -2.72
C LEU A 65 -11.18 5.01 -4.10
N ILE A 66 -10.50 4.57 -5.17
CA ILE A 66 -11.06 4.60 -6.53
C ILE A 66 -12.33 3.76 -6.62
N LEU A 67 -12.33 2.56 -6.03
CA LEU A 67 -13.51 1.70 -6.02
C LEU A 67 -14.69 2.36 -5.28
N MET A 68 -14.43 2.99 -4.13
CA MET A 68 -15.46 3.74 -3.39
C MET A 68 -15.98 4.93 -4.20
N ALA A 69 -15.10 5.67 -4.89
CA ALA A 69 -15.52 6.77 -5.75
C ALA A 69 -16.37 6.28 -6.92
N ALA A 70 -15.99 5.17 -7.55
CA ALA A 70 -16.76 4.55 -8.62
C ALA A 70 -18.14 4.09 -8.13
N ASP A 71 -18.23 3.48 -6.95
CA ASP A 71 -19.51 3.09 -6.34
C ASP A 71 -20.41 4.31 -6.09
N ARG A 72 -19.83 5.40 -5.59
CA ARG A 72 -20.55 6.67 -5.36
C ARG A 72 -21.07 7.31 -6.64
N LEU A 73 -20.35 7.18 -7.76
CA LEU A 73 -20.78 7.71 -9.06
C LEU A 73 -21.83 6.84 -9.74
N ASN A 74 -21.75 5.51 -9.56
CA ASN A 74 -22.68 4.57 -10.19
C ASN A 74 -24.00 4.44 -9.42
N THR A 75 -23.99 4.75 -8.13
CA THR A 75 -25.17 4.73 -7.28
C THR A 75 -25.69 6.16 -7.16
N ASN A 76 -27.00 6.38 -7.28
CA ASN A 76 -27.60 7.70 -7.07
C ASN A 76 -27.66 8.03 -5.56
N TYR A 77 -26.49 8.16 -4.91
CA TYR A 77 -26.39 8.52 -3.50
C TYR A 77 -27.01 9.92 -3.32
N LYS A 78 -27.88 10.03 -2.31
CA LYS A 78 -28.43 11.32 -1.92
C LYS A 78 -27.28 12.17 -1.37
N THR A 79 -26.98 13.28 -2.04
CA THR A 79 -26.07 14.28 -1.50
C THR A 79 -26.76 15.00 -0.35
N ILE A 80 -25.97 15.45 0.61
CA ILE A 80 -26.41 16.31 1.71
C ILE A 80 -25.74 17.67 1.52
N SER A 81 -26.41 18.74 1.95
CA SER A 81 -25.83 20.07 1.87
C SER A 81 -24.75 20.26 2.93
N GLU A 82 -23.87 21.22 2.72
CA GLU A 82 -22.87 21.61 3.73
C GLU A 82 -23.53 22.04 5.05
N GLU A 83 -24.63 22.79 4.98
CA GLU A 83 -25.42 23.20 6.14
C GLU A 83 -25.95 22.00 6.93
N ASP A 84 -26.48 20.98 6.25
CA ASP A 84 -26.95 19.75 6.90
C ASP A 84 -25.81 18.97 7.57
N VAL A 85 -24.62 18.95 6.97
CA VAL A 85 -23.43 18.30 7.53
C VAL A 85 -22.99 19.01 8.82
N LEU A 86 -22.86 20.33 8.78
CA LEU A 86 -22.45 21.15 9.92
C LEU A 86 -23.43 21.01 11.09
N ASN A 87 -24.73 21.09 10.80
CA ASN A 87 -25.79 20.86 11.78
C ASN A 87 -25.73 19.44 12.37
N SER A 88 -25.37 18.41 11.59
CA SER A 88 -25.25 17.03 12.09
C SER A 88 -24.05 16.79 13.01
N LEU A 89 -23.04 17.65 12.93
CA LEU A 89 -21.81 17.58 13.73
C LEU A 89 -21.81 18.55 14.91
N ASP A 90 -22.90 19.31 15.11
CA ASP A 90 -23.00 20.41 16.08
C ASP A 90 -21.89 21.46 15.90
N ILE A 91 -21.50 21.74 14.65
CA ILE A 91 -20.47 22.73 14.31
C ILE A 91 -21.14 23.97 13.73
N THR A 92 -20.76 25.15 14.23
CA THR A 92 -21.19 26.43 13.66
C THR A 92 -20.18 26.96 12.63
N ILE A 93 -20.66 27.75 11.66
CA ILE A 93 -19.80 28.36 10.64
C ILE A 93 -18.76 29.31 11.28
N ASP A 94 -19.11 29.97 12.38
CA ASP A 94 -18.25 30.90 13.10
C ASP A 94 -17.10 30.18 13.81
N GLU A 95 -17.38 29.02 14.41
CA GLU A 95 -16.34 28.14 14.96
C GLU A 95 -15.37 27.70 13.86
N LEU A 96 -15.90 27.29 12.69
CA LEU A 96 -15.07 26.87 11.56
C LEU A 96 -14.18 28.00 11.03
N ASN A 97 -14.73 29.20 10.89
CA ASN A 97 -14.00 30.39 10.43
C ASN A 97 -12.98 30.93 11.45
N SER A 98 -13.11 30.54 12.72
CA SER A 98 -12.18 30.94 13.77
C SER A 98 -10.92 30.06 13.84
N VAL A 99 -10.91 28.93 13.14
CA VAL A 99 -9.76 28.04 13.06
C VAL A 99 -8.73 28.65 12.11
N GLU A 100 -7.50 28.75 12.57
CA GLU A 100 -6.38 29.23 11.76
C GLU A 100 -6.12 28.24 10.61
N ASP A 101 -5.87 28.75 9.40
CA ASP A 101 -5.59 27.92 8.24
C ASP A 101 -4.37 27.02 8.54
N VAL A 102 -4.49 25.74 8.21
CA VAL A 102 -3.35 24.82 8.30
C VAL A 102 -2.43 25.06 7.11
N GLU A 103 -1.24 25.59 7.36
CA GLU A 103 -0.16 25.58 6.36
C GLU A 103 0.21 24.12 6.05
N ILE A 104 -0.18 23.65 4.86
CA ILE A 104 0.30 22.38 4.32
C ILE A 104 1.59 22.67 3.56
N GLY A 105 2.73 22.39 4.21
CA GLY A 105 4.07 22.48 3.63
C GLY A 105 4.45 21.32 2.72
#